data_AF-X5DYN0-F1
#
_entry.id   AF-X5DYN0-F1
#
_cell.length_a   1.000
_cell.length_b   1.000
_cell.length_c   1.000
_cell.angle_alpha   90.00
_cell.angle_beta   90.00
_cell.angle_gamma   90.00
#
_symmetry.space_group_name_H-M   'P 1'
#
loop_
_entity.id
_entity.type
_entity.pdbx_description
1 polymer ?
#
loop_
_entity_poly.entity_id
_entity_poly.type
_entity_poly.pdbx_seq_one_letter_code
_entity_poly.pdbx_strand_id
1 'polypeptide(L)'
;MSRFFDDVLEEEKKEIKKKIHIESSQKNTQKLSKKEKLFAELQTRVFDLEDDDSKKSEKNIKKFLSELKKYESSFIELPNFLKNFLLSDKVYVKGNKKVVDAFLGQYEGKKEDEVETEIKNIKIKENLEEDYKKEQKDFALIKVVDDLNLRKIKLDTFIEATSSNDLKIDALIVLLSTCVRLNDSKSLFGYLKTLSNYLENDKVRSILKNNLDTYLEKILFVDCDEYSLLLKKFRDVNRVVCDRRLLEHEFFEKNKITDSEFIDFKLLSAIFTGDIDIVLNILSGLKKYLAVKSNLNERIYNEIFRSSDELVIFEDQIFKRIIGECAKFTLSHRKYLHALVCFSYVTDKSTDVNLNLLCVILNDKIKDTNLFKDFLLRFRDFSNNPLLMPSFYPEIEMFRAFYLLHNFDVDETYKIIRKLCNFWDDKEVLAETCRSILLNK
;
A
#
# COMPACT_ATOMS: atom_id res chain seq x y z
N MET A 1 7.74 -18.08 22.15
CA MET A 1 6.31 -17.94 21.80
C MET A 1 6.01 -18.82 20.59
N SER A 2 5.84 -20.12 20.84
CA SER A 2 5.89 -21.21 19.83
C SER A 2 4.68 -22.16 20.02
N ARG A 3 3.47 -21.61 20.10
CA ARG A 3 2.25 -22.42 20.35
C ARG A 3 0.99 -21.94 19.60
N PHE A 4 1.14 -21.11 18.56
CA PHE A 4 -0.02 -20.56 17.82
C PHE A 4 -0.11 -21.02 16.36
N PHE A 5 0.79 -21.90 15.90
CA PHE A 5 0.80 -22.38 14.51
C PHE A 5 0.61 -23.90 14.35
N ASP A 6 0.59 -24.67 15.43
CA ASP A 6 0.40 -26.13 15.34
C ASP A 6 -1.09 -26.53 15.30
N ASP A 7 -1.98 -25.72 15.87
CA ASP A 7 -3.41 -26.07 15.95
C ASP A 7 -4.17 -25.85 14.62
N VAL A 8 -3.71 -24.93 13.76
CA VAL A 8 -4.37 -24.65 12.46
C VAL A 8 -4.10 -25.75 11.42
N LEU A 9 -2.94 -26.40 11.49
CA LEU A 9 -2.57 -27.49 10.56
C LEU A 9 -3.16 -28.85 10.94
N GLU A 10 -3.54 -29.04 12.21
CA GLU A 10 -4.23 -30.25 12.68
C GLU A 10 -5.74 -30.22 12.36
N GLU A 11 -6.38 -29.06 12.40
CA GLU A 11 -7.81 -28.93 12.03
C GLU A 11 -8.04 -29.08 10.53
N GLU A 12 -7.18 -28.53 9.66
CA GLU A 12 -7.27 -28.73 8.20
C GLU A 12 -7.10 -30.20 7.79
N LYS A 13 -6.20 -30.95 8.46
CA LYS A 13 -6.03 -32.39 8.21
C LYS A 13 -7.21 -33.24 8.70
N LYS A 14 -7.94 -32.79 9.73
CA LYS A 14 -9.14 -33.46 10.25
C LYS A 14 -10.38 -33.16 9.38
N GLU A 15 -10.49 -31.96 8.80
CA GLU A 15 -11.57 -31.63 7.86
C GLU A 15 -11.43 -32.35 6.50
N ILE A 16 -10.22 -32.51 5.99
CA ILE A 16 -9.97 -33.25 4.74
C ILE A 16 -10.31 -34.75 4.92
N LYS A 17 -9.97 -35.36 6.06
CA LYS A 17 -10.37 -36.75 6.37
C LYS A 17 -11.88 -36.91 6.57
N LYS A 18 -12.59 -35.90 7.07
CA LYS A 18 -14.06 -35.92 7.17
C LYS A 18 -14.75 -35.76 5.81
N LYS A 19 -14.21 -34.94 4.89
CA LYS A 19 -14.75 -34.84 3.52
C LYS A 19 -14.59 -36.14 2.72
N ILE A 20 -13.46 -36.81 2.84
CA ILE A 20 -13.20 -38.10 2.15
C ILE A 20 -14.10 -39.22 2.71
N HIS A 21 -14.49 -39.17 3.99
CA HIS A 21 -15.35 -40.21 4.58
C HIS A 21 -16.86 -40.01 4.32
N ILE A 22 -17.29 -38.78 4.01
CA ILE A 22 -18.70 -38.49 3.69
C ILE A 22 -19.03 -38.82 2.23
N GLU A 23 -18.08 -38.69 1.29
CA GLU A 23 -18.29 -39.10 -0.11
C GLU A 23 -18.34 -40.62 -0.31
N SER A 24 -17.82 -41.41 0.63
CA SER A 24 -17.88 -42.89 0.57
C SER A 24 -19.15 -43.51 1.17
N SER A 25 -20.07 -42.72 1.72
CA SER A 25 -21.26 -43.24 2.42
C SER A 25 -22.62 -42.79 1.87
N GLN A 26 -22.68 -42.03 0.77
CA GLN A 26 -23.92 -41.82 0.03
C GLN A 26 -24.16 -42.96 -0.98
N LYS A 27 -24.84 -44.01 -0.49
CA LYS A 27 -25.52 -45.01 -1.34
C LYS A 27 -26.65 -44.34 -2.13
N ASN A 28 -26.31 -43.66 -3.22
CA ASN A 28 -27.25 -43.42 -4.31
C ASN A 28 -27.32 -44.70 -5.14
N THR A 29 -28.39 -45.45 -4.93
CA THR A 29 -28.77 -46.64 -5.69
C THR A 29 -29.28 -46.25 -7.07
N GLN A 30 -28.41 -45.68 -7.91
CA GLN A 30 -28.61 -45.74 -9.35
C GLN A 30 -28.16 -47.14 -9.81
N LYS A 31 -29.05 -47.87 -10.48
CA LYS A 31 -28.71 -49.13 -11.15
C LYS A 31 -27.73 -48.81 -12.30
N LEU A 32 -26.44 -48.73 -11.97
CA LEU A 32 -25.36 -48.68 -12.96
C LEU A 32 -25.54 -49.86 -13.92
N SER A 33 -25.48 -49.56 -15.21
CA SER A 33 -25.47 -50.58 -16.26
C SER A 33 -24.27 -51.52 -16.07
N LYS A 34 -24.34 -52.73 -16.64
CA LYS A 34 -23.24 -53.69 -16.55
C LYS A 34 -21.91 -53.12 -17.08
N LYS A 35 -21.95 -52.20 -18.05
CA LYS A 35 -20.77 -51.53 -18.62
C LYS A 35 -20.15 -50.50 -17.68
N GLU A 36 -20.96 -49.68 -17.01
CA GLU A 36 -20.45 -48.65 -16.09
C GLU A 36 -19.84 -49.24 -14.83
N LYS A 37 -20.40 -50.35 -14.31
CA LYS A 37 -19.79 -51.09 -13.20
C LYS A 37 -18.42 -51.66 -13.58
N LEU A 38 -18.33 -52.21 -14.78
CA LEU A 38 -17.09 -52.75 -15.33
C LEU A 38 -16.02 -51.66 -15.49
N PHE A 39 -16.42 -50.46 -15.95
CA PHE A 39 -15.54 -49.32 -16.13
C PHE A 39 -14.99 -48.82 -14.79
N ALA A 40 -15.87 -48.64 -13.80
CA ALA A 40 -15.47 -48.21 -12.46
C ALA A 40 -14.53 -49.22 -11.78
N GLU A 41 -14.82 -50.52 -11.89
CA GLU A 41 -13.96 -51.59 -11.35
C GLU A 41 -12.56 -51.57 -12.01
N LEU A 42 -12.51 -51.35 -13.32
CA LEU A 42 -11.25 -51.29 -14.07
C LEU A 42 -10.44 -50.03 -13.71
N GLN A 43 -11.11 -48.90 -13.50
CA GLN A 43 -10.48 -47.65 -13.06
C GLN A 43 -9.89 -47.76 -11.65
N THR A 44 -10.66 -48.29 -10.68
CA THR A 44 -10.15 -48.50 -9.31
C THR A 44 -8.94 -49.43 -9.31
N ARG A 45 -8.98 -50.49 -10.12
CA ARG A 45 -7.89 -51.47 -10.19
C ARG A 45 -6.63 -50.92 -10.84
N VAL A 46 -6.75 -49.98 -11.78
CA VAL A 46 -5.60 -49.26 -12.34
C VAL A 46 -4.96 -48.39 -11.27
N PHE A 47 -5.76 -47.59 -10.53
CA PHE A 47 -5.25 -46.77 -9.43
C PHE A 47 -4.54 -47.59 -8.34
N ASP A 48 -5.13 -48.71 -7.93
CA ASP A 48 -4.51 -49.61 -6.94
C ASP A 48 -3.14 -50.15 -7.41
N LEU A 49 -2.95 -50.35 -8.71
CA LEU A 49 -1.70 -50.83 -9.29
C LEU A 49 -0.68 -49.71 -9.52
N GLU A 50 -1.14 -48.48 -9.74
CA GLU A 50 -0.28 -47.30 -9.82
C GLU A 50 0.36 -47.03 -8.45
N ASP A 51 -0.41 -47.14 -7.36
CA ASP A 51 0.05 -46.87 -5.99
C ASP A 51 0.85 -48.03 -5.34
N ASP A 52 0.82 -49.26 -5.89
CA ASP A 52 1.52 -50.43 -5.31
C ASP A 52 2.96 -50.57 -5.82
N ASP A 53 3.94 -50.13 -5.04
CA ASP A 53 5.39 -50.28 -5.33
C ASP A 53 6.03 -51.53 -4.71
N SER A 54 5.23 -52.47 -4.22
CA SER A 54 5.75 -53.69 -3.60
C SER A 54 6.35 -54.67 -4.64
N LYS A 55 7.21 -55.61 -4.21
CA LYS A 55 7.67 -56.73 -5.07
C LYS A 55 6.54 -57.63 -5.60
N LYS A 56 5.30 -57.49 -5.11
CA LYS A 56 4.12 -58.19 -5.61
C LYS A 56 3.46 -57.47 -6.80
N SER A 57 3.81 -56.19 -7.04
CA SER A 57 3.29 -55.35 -8.12
C SER A 57 3.48 -56.00 -9.50
N GLU A 58 4.67 -56.54 -9.82
CA GLU A 58 4.92 -57.17 -11.12
C GLU A 58 4.02 -58.39 -11.39
N LYS A 59 3.74 -59.21 -10.37
CA LYS A 59 2.82 -60.35 -10.52
C LYS A 59 1.39 -59.88 -10.70
N ASN A 60 1.00 -58.83 -9.97
CA ASN A 60 -0.33 -58.23 -10.07
C ASN A 60 -0.56 -57.55 -11.43
N ILE A 61 0.46 -56.85 -11.96
CA ILE A 61 0.47 -56.25 -13.30
C ILE A 61 0.34 -57.33 -14.37
N LYS A 62 1.12 -58.42 -14.29
CA LYS A 62 1.00 -59.53 -15.26
C LYS A 62 -0.37 -60.20 -15.23
N LYS A 63 -0.96 -60.34 -14.04
CA LYS A 63 -2.32 -60.88 -13.87
C LYS A 63 -3.37 -59.90 -14.41
N PHE A 64 -3.17 -58.59 -14.23
CA PHE A 64 -4.03 -57.56 -14.78
C PHE A 64 -3.96 -57.53 -16.32
N LEU A 65 -2.77 -57.60 -16.91
CA LEU A 65 -2.56 -57.67 -18.37
C LEU A 65 -3.19 -58.92 -19.00
N SER A 66 -3.19 -60.07 -18.31
CA SER A 66 -3.87 -61.27 -18.82
C SER A 66 -5.40 -61.18 -18.70
N GLU A 67 -5.89 -60.47 -17.67
CA GLU A 67 -7.32 -60.20 -17.50
C GLU A 67 -7.83 -59.10 -18.43
N LEU A 68 -6.98 -58.15 -18.85
CA LEU A 68 -7.30 -57.11 -19.82
C LEU A 68 -7.86 -57.65 -21.15
N LYS A 69 -7.45 -58.87 -21.53
CA LYS A 69 -8.01 -59.58 -22.69
C LYS A 69 -9.53 -59.76 -22.63
N LYS A 70 -10.09 -59.91 -21.42
CA LYS A 70 -11.54 -60.06 -21.22
C LYS A 70 -12.32 -58.79 -21.61
N TYR A 71 -11.62 -57.66 -21.70
CA TYR A 71 -12.19 -56.35 -21.97
C TYR A 71 -11.95 -55.89 -23.42
N GLU A 72 -11.33 -56.74 -24.27
CA GLU A 72 -10.97 -56.44 -25.68
C GLU A 72 -12.17 -56.02 -26.55
N SER A 73 -13.39 -56.43 -26.22
CA SER A 73 -14.62 -56.06 -26.96
C SER A 73 -15.53 -55.09 -26.21
N SER A 74 -15.09 -54.58 -25.06
CA SER A 74 -15.93 -53.77 -24.16
C SER A 74 -15.90 -52.28 -24.49
N PHE A 75 -14.88 -51.82 -25.22
CA PHE A 75 -14.64 -50.40 -25.50
C PHE A 75 -14.71 -50.13 -27.00
N ILE A 76 -15.31 -48.99 -27.38
CA ILE A 76 -15.27 -48.47 -28.75
C ILE A 76 -13.94 -47.73 -28.98
N GLU A 77 -13.48 -47.00 -27.96
CA GLU A 77 -12.18 -46.33 -27.90
C GLU A 77 -11.55 -46.60 -26.52
N LEU A 78 -10.22 -46.69 -26.48
CA LEU A 78 -9.50 -47.00 -25.24
C LEU A 78 -9.56 -45.82 -24.26
N PRO A 79 -10.04 -46.00 -23.01
CA PRO A 79 -10.08 -44.92 -22.04
C PRO A 79 -8.69 -44.37 -21.70
N ASN A 80 -8.57 -43.04 -21.57
CA ASN A 80 -7.29 -42.36 -21.34
C ASN A 80 -6.54 -42.84 -20.09
N PHE A 81 -7.23 -43.12 -18.99
CA PHE A 81 -6.58 -43.61 -17.77
C PHE A 81 -5.89 -44.97 -18.00
N LEU A 82 -6.50 -45.85 -18.81
CA LEU A 82 -5.96 -47.17 -19.13
C LEU A 82 -4.81 -47.05 -20.14
N LYS A 83 -4.94 -46.17 -21.14
CA LYS A 83 -3.87 -45.87 -22.10
C LYS A 83 -2.61 -45.35 -21.38
N ASN A 84 -2.79 -44.39 -20.47
CA ASN A 84 -1.69 -43.81 -19.70
C ASN A 84 -1.03 -44.85 -18.78
N PHE A 85 -1.82 -45.67 -18.10
CA PHE A 85 -1.28 -46.74 -17.24
C PHE A 85 -0.46 -47.76 -18.02
N LEU A 86 -0.96 -48.22 -19.19
CA LEU A 86 -0.27 -49.20 -20.02
C LEU A 86 1.05 -48.70 -20.60
N LEU A 87 1.15 -47.38 -20.87
CA LEU A 87 2.34 -46.72 -21.38
C LEU A 87 3.29 -46.22 -20.28
N SER A 88 2.93 -46.34 -19.00
CA SER A 88 3.79 -45.95 -17.89
C SER A 88 5.07 -46.81 -17.83
N ASP A 89 6.17 -46.23 -17.33
CA ASP A 89 7.45 -46.92 -17.15
C ASP A 89 7.35 -48.16 -16.24
N LYS A 90 6.30 -48.21 -15.41
CA LYS A 90 6.00 -49.33 -14.50
C LYS A 90 5.44 -50.56 -15.24
N VAL A 91 4.71 -50.35 -16.35
CA VAL A 91 4.01 -51.42 -17.08
C VAL A 91 4.68 -51.72 -18.42
N TYR A 92 5.17 -50.69 -19.13
CA TYR A 92 5.75 -50.79 -20.47
C TYR A 92 7.23 -51.26 -20.45
N VAL A 93 7.48 -52.39 -19.78
CA VAL A 93 8.81 -53.00 -19.63
C VAL A 93 9.02 -54.16 -20.59
N LYS A 94 10.28 -54.54 -20.86
CA LYS A 94 10.65 -55.60 -21.82
C LYS A 94 9.83 -56.89 -21.71
N GLY A 95 9.43 -57.28 -20.50
CA GLY A 95 8.65 -58.51 -20.24
C GLY A 95 7.17 -58.43 -20.62
N ASN A 96 6.59 -57.23 -20.69
CA ASN A 96 5.16 -57.00 -20.92
C ASN A 96 4.89 -56.29 -22.26
N LYS A 97 5.91 -55.64 -22.83
CA LYS A 97 5.85 -54.82 -24.05
C LYS A 97 5.03 -55.45 -25.19
N LYS A 98 5.34 -56.72 -25.55
CA LYS A 98 4.61 -57.44 -26.62
C LYS A 98 3.11 -57.58 -26.36
N VAL A 99 2.70 -57.74 -25.10
CA VAL A 99 1.29 -57.90 -24.72
C VAL A 99 0.58 -56.55 -24.74
N VAL A 100 1.26 -55.50 -24.28
CA VAL A 100 0.74 -54.13 -24.31
C VAL A 100 0.59 -53.64 -25.75
N ASP A 101 1.62 -53.81 -26.59
CA ASP A 101 1.59 -53.42 -28.01
C ASP A 101 0.48 -54.15 -28.77
N ALA A 102 0.28 -55.44 -28.51
CA ALA A 102 -0.78 -56.23 -29.14
C ALA A 102 -2.19 -55.81 -28.69
N PHE A 103 -2.34 -55.27 -27.48
CA PHE A 103 -3.61 -54.76 -26.97
C PHE A 103 -3.89 -53.34 -27.50
N LEU A 104 -2.89 -52.45 -27.45
CA LEU A 104 -3.01 -51.08 -27.98
C LEU A 104 -3.22 -51.08 -29.51
N GLY A 105 -2.54 -51.96 -30.23
CA GLY A 105 -2.67 -52.11 -31.69
C GLY A 105 -4.07 -52.48 -32.18
N GLN A 106 -4.97 -52.94 -31.29
CA GLN A 106 -6.38 -53.18 -31.63
C GLN A 106 -7.21 -51.90 -31.63
N TYR A 107 -6.76 -50.86 -30.93
CA TYR A 107 -7.40 -49.55 -30.82
C TYR A 107 -6.68 -48.47 -31.64
N GLU A 108 -5.49 -48.78 -32.19
CA GLU A 108 -4.73 -47.91 -33.08
C GLU A 108 -5.22 -48.00 -34.53
N GLY A 109 -6.44 -47.51 -34.76
CA GLY A 109 -6.85 -47.06 -36.08
C GLY A 109 -6.20 -45.70 -36.40
N LYS A 110 -5.02 -45.72 -37.03
CA LYS A 110 -4.26 -44.56 -37.58
C LYS A 110 -4.16 -43.34 -36.65
N LYS A 111 -2.98 -43.11 -36.06
CA LYS A 111 -2.31 -41.79 -35.88
C LYS A 111 -1.07 -41.93 -34.98
N GLU A 112 0.08 -42.21 -35.60
CA GLU A 112 1.38 -42.18 -34.91
C GLU A 112 1.82 -40.74 -34.54
N ASP A 113 1.24 -39.70 -35.16
CA ASP A 113 1.58 -38.29 -34.91
C ASP A 113 1.00 -37.69 -33.60
N GLU A 114 -0.08 -38.26 -33.04
CA GLU A 114 -0.74 -37.72 -31.83
C GLU A 114 -0.08 -38.20 -30.52
N VAL A 115 0.57 -39.37 -30.51
CA VAL A 115 1.21 -39.91 -29.30
C VAL A 115 2.56 -39.24 -29.02
N GLU A 116 3.35 -38.92 -30.06
CA GLU A 116 4.57 -38.14 -29.89
C GLU A 116 4.29 -36.70 -29.42
N THR A 117 3.18 -36.10 -29.87
CA THR A 117 2.80 -34.74 -29.45
C THR A 117 2.28 -34.71 -28.01
N GLU A 118 1.53 -35.72 -27.57
CA GLU A 118 1.12 -35.86 -26.15
C GLU A 118 2.32 -36.04 -25.21
N ILE A 119 3.29 -36.89 -25.55
CA ILE A 119 4.50 -37.10 -24.73
C ILE A 119 5.40 -35.86 -24.69
N LYS A 120 5.53 -35.14 -25.82
CA LYS A 120 6.24 -33.84 -25.86
C LYS A 120 5.52 -32.81 -24.98
N ASN A 121 4.19 -32.75 -25.02
CA ASN A 121 3.40 -31.81 -24.22
C ASN A 121 3.47 -32.09 -22.72
N ILE A 122 3.56 -33.35 -22.30
CA ILE A 122 3.73 -33.74 -20.88
C ILE A 122 5.13 -33.33 -20.38
N LYS A 123 6.19 -33.64 -21.13
CA LYS A 123 7.57 -33.21 -20.78
C LYS A 123 7.74 -31.69 -20.74
N ILE A 124 7.05 -30.96 -21.61
CA ILE A 124 7.04 -29.49 -21.59
C ILE A 124 6.39 -28.97 -20.30
N LYS A 125 5.28 -29.59 -19.86
CA LYS A 125 4.61 -29.21 -18.59
C LYS A 125 5.48 -29.49 -17.37
N GLU A 126 6.15 -30.64 -17.32
CA GLU A 126 7.05 -30.99 -16.21
C GLU A 126 8.25 -30.03 -16.12
N ASN A 127 8.89 -29.72 -17.25
CA ASN A 127 10.01 -28.77 -17.29
C ASN A 127 9.57 -27.36 -16.85
N LEU A 128 8.40 -26.90 -17.28
CA LEU A 128 7.85 -25.60 -16.85
C LEU A 128 7.59 -25.54 -15.34
N GLU A 129 7.17 -26.66 -14.74
CA GLU A 129 6.93 -26.74 -13.29
C GLU A 129 8.24 -26.76 -12.48
N GLU A 130 9.28 -27.45 -12.99
CA GLU A 130 10.62 -27.42 -12.39
C GLU A 130 11.27 -26.04 -12.48
N ASP A 131 11.18 -25.39 -13.65
CA ASP A 131 11.69 -24.03 -13.86
C ASP A 131 10.99 -23.03 -12.93
N TYR A 132 9.67 -23.11 -12.79
CA TYR A 132 8.92 -22.27 -11.85
C TYR A 132 9.34 -22.49 -10.40
N LYS A 133 9.53 -23.74 -9.95
CA LYS A 133 10.03 -24.05 -8.59
C LYS A 133 11.43 -23.51 -8.37
N LYS A 134 12.28 -23.49 -9.40
CA LYS A 134 13.62 -22.90 -9.33
C LYS A 134 13.54 -21.38 -9.20
N GLU A 135 12.74 -20.72 -10.05
CA GLU A 135 12.51 -19.27 -9.98
C GLU A 135 11.95 -18.85 -8.59
N GLN A 136 11.06 -19.64 -8.00
CA GLN A 136 10.55 -19.40 -6.64
C GLN A 136 11.65 -19.44 -5.57
N LYS A 137 12.56 -20.42 -5.64
CA LYS A 137 13.70 -20.53 -4.71
C LYS A 137 14.65 -19.35 -4.86
N ASP A 138 14.96 -18.97 -6.09
CA ASP A 138 15.83 -17.83 -6.38
C ASP A 138 15.22 -16.53 -5.83
N PHE A 139 13.92 -16.32 -6.04
CA PHE A 139 13.21 -15.17 -5.49
C PHE A 139 13.23 -15.13 -3.95
N ALA A 140 13.02 -16.28 -3.29
CA ALA A 140 13.05 -16.37 -1.84
C ALA A 140 14.43 -16.00 -1.26
N LEU A 141 15.52 -16.38 -1.94
CA LEU A 141 16.88 -16.02 -1.56
C LEU A 141 17.15 -14.52 -1.71
N ILE A 142 16.59 -13.88 -2.74
CA ILE A 142 16.77 -12.44 -2.96
C ILE A 142 16.06 -11.63 -1.85
N LYS A 143 14.86 -12.04 -1.42
CA LYS A 143 14.06 -11.35 -0.39
C LYS A 143 14.79 -11.16 0.94
N VAL A 144 15.68 -12.08 1.30
CA VAL A 144 16.40 -12.07 2.59
C VAL A 144 17.74 -11.35 2.55
N VAL A 145 18.14 -10.77 1.41
CA VAL A 145 19.43 -10.05 1.28
C VAL A 145 19.41 -8.73 2.06
N ASP A 146 20.17 -8.57 3.14
CA ASP A 146 20.11 -7.37 3.99
C ASP A 146 20.53 -6.07 3.30
N ASP A 147 21.54 -6.13 2.43
CA ASP A 147 21.97 -4.99 1.63
C ASP A 147 20.88 -4.60 0.61
N LEU A 148 20.27 -3.44 0.83
CA LEU A 148 19.16 -2.94 0.02
C LEU A 148 19.56 -2.61 -1.43
N ASN A 149 20.78 -2.14 -1.67
CA ASN A 149 21.26 -1.87 -3.02
C ASN A 149 21.49 -3.16 -3.79
N LEU A 150 22.14 -4.14 -3.14
CA LEU A 150 22.34 -5.46 -3.72
C LEU A 150 21.00 -6.18 -3.97
N ARG A 151 20.06 -6.06 -3.02
CA ARG A 151 18.71 -6.60 -3.16
C ARG A 151 17.99 -6.00 -4.36
N LYS A 152 18.06 -4.67 -4.55
CA LYS A 152 17.47 -3.97 -5.69
C LYS A 152 18.02 -4.50 -7.01
N ILE A 153 19.34 -4.54 -7.16
CA ILE A 153 20.00 -5.04 -8.39
C ILE A 153 19.57 -6.47 -8.70
N LYS A 154 19.59 -7.36 -7.70
CA LYS A 154 19.16 -8.76 -7.87
C LYS A 154 17.69 -8.89 -8.28
N LEU A 155 16.80 -8.06 -7.71
CA LEU A 155 15.38 -8.04 -8.07
C LEU A 155 15.16 -7.53 -9.50
N ASP A 156 15.89 -6.50 -9.93
CA ASP A 156 15.83 -6.00 -11.31
C ASP A 156 16.23 -7.09 -12.30
N THR A 157 17.38 -7.75 -12.07
CA THR A 157 17.82 -8.88 -12.91
C THR A 157 16.83 -10.03 -12.89
N PHE A 158 16.22 -10.31 -11.73
CA PHE A 158 15.22 -11.38 -11.60
C PHE A 158 13.96 -11.10 -12.43
N ILE A 159 13.46 -9.86 -12.43
CA ILE A 159 12.26 -9.46 -13.19
C ILE A 159 12.48 -9.59 -14.71
N GLU A 160 13.67 -9.26 -15.19
CA GLU A 160 14.04 -9.40 -16.59
C GLU A 160 14.15 -10.88 -17.02
N ALA A 161 14.62 -11.75 -16.12
CA ALA A 161 14.88 -13.16 -16.41
C ALA A 161 13.68 -14.09 -16.21
N THR A 162 12.81 -13.82 -15.23
CA THR A 162 11.70 -14.72 -14.89
C THR A 162 10.65 -14.79 -16.02
N SER A 163 10.12 -15.99 -16.23
CA SER A 163 9.03 -16.24 -17.17
C SER A 163 7.65 -16.07 -16.53
N SER A 164 7.56 -16.13 -15.21
CA SER A 164 6.31 -16.06 -14.45
C SER A 164 5.85 -14.62 -14.16
N ASN A 165 4.64 -14.27 -14.62
CA ASN A 165 4.04 -12.97 -14.29
C ASN A 165 3.76 -12.79 -12.80
N ASP A 166 3.37 -13.84 -12.08
CA ASP A 166 3.10 -13.76 -10.64
C ASP A 166 4.38 -13.46 -9.85
N LEU A 167 5.50 -14.08 -10.23
CA LEU A 167 6.79 -13.80 -9.59
C LEU A 167 7.33 -12.42 -9.97
N LYS A 168 7.07 -11.93 -11.19
CA LYS A 168 7.35 -10.53 -11.56
C LYS A 168 6.60 -9.55 -10.67
N ILE A 169 5.30 -9.77 -10.48
CA ILE A 169 4.46 -8.93 -9.62
C ILE A 169 5.02 -8.92 -8.19
N ASP A 170 5.35 -10.09 -7.66
CA ASP A 170 5.91 -10.22 -6.31
C ASP A 170 7.25 -9.50 -6.16
N ALA A 171 8.13 -9.60 -7.16
CA ALA A 171 9.40 -8.90 -7.17
C ALA A 171 9.21 -7.37 -7.26
N LEU A 172 8.28 -6.89 -8.10
CA LEU A 172 7.93 -5.47 -8.21
C LEU A 172 7.41 -4.92 -6.87
N ILE A 173 6.55 -5.65 -6.16
CA ILE A 173 6.05 -5.25 -4.84
C ILE A 173 7.20 -5.10 -3.84
N VAL A 174 8.14 -6.04 -3.81
CA VAL A 174 9.30 -5.96 -2.92
C VAL A 174 10.16 -4.76 -3.29
N LEU A 175 10.39 -4.52 -4.59
CA LEU A 175 11.13 -3.35 -5.08
C LEU A 175 10.53 -2.02 -4.62
N LEU A 176 9.20 -1.88 -4.61
CA LEU A 176 8.55 -0.67 -4.08
C LEU A 176 8.99 -0.40 -2.63
N SER A 177 8.90 -1.42 -1.77
CA SER A 177 9.30 -1.30 -0.35
C SER A 177 10.81 -1.03 -0.19
N THR A 178 11.64 -1.63 -1.04
CA THR A 178 13.10 -1.40 -1.05
C THR A 178 13.43 0.03 -1.47
N CYS A 179 12.79 0.56 -2.50
CA CYS A 179 13.01 1.93 -2.97
C CYS A 179 12.56 2.98 -1.95
N VAL A 180 11.44 2.75 -1.25
CA VAL A 180 11.01 3.61 -0.14
C VAL A 180 12.09 3.68 0.95
N ARG A 181 12.70 2.54 1.32
CA ARG A 181 13.77 2.49 2.33
C ARG A 181 15.07 3.13 1.86
N LEU A 182 15.37 3.07 0.57
CA LEU A 182 16.52 3.71 -0.05
C LEU A 182 16.30 5.21 -0.36
N ASN A 183 15.08 5.73 -0.19
CA ASN A 183 14.65 7.05 -0.67
C ASN A 183 14.92 7.26 -2.19
N ASP A 184 14.81 6.19 -2.99
CA ASP A 184 14.98 6.25 -4.45
C ASP A 184 13.64 6.54 -5.14
N SER A 185 13.31 7.83 -5.25
CA SER A 185 12.05 8.30 -5.81
C SER A 185 11.87 7.97 -7.30
N LYS A 186 12.96 8.01 -8.08
CA LYS A 186 12.93 7.80 -9.54
C LYS A 186 12.60 6.36 -9.88
N SER A 187 13.30 5.40 -9.26
CA SER A 187 12.99 3.98 -9.46
C SER A 187 11.63 3.63 -8.89
N LEU A 188 11.24 4.19 -7.74
CA LEU A 188 9.91 3.98 -7.15
C LEU A 188 8.79 4.34 -8.13
N PHE A 189 8.88 5.51 -8.77
CA PHE A 189 7.90 5.92 -9.78
C PHE A 189 7.88 4.96 -10.98
N GLY A 190 9.05 4.55 -11.48
CA GLY A 190 9.17 3.59 -12.57
C GLY A 190 8.48 2.25 -12.26
N TYR A 191 8.71 1.69 -11.07
CA TYR A 191 8.07 0.43 -10.68
C TYR A 191 6.57 0.58 -10.46
N LEU A 192 6.07 1.69 -9.91
CA LEU A 192 4.63 1.95 -9.83
C LEU A 192 3.99 2.02 -11.22
N LYS A 193 4.65 2.69 -12.18
CA LYS A 193 4.20 2.75 -13.57
C LYS A 193 4.09 1.35 -14.17
N THR A 194 5.08 0.49 -13.94
CA THR A 194 5.04 -0.92 -14.37
C THR A 194 3.92 -1.69 -13.68
N LEU A 195 3.75 -1.53 -12.36
CA LEU A 195 2.71 -2.19 -11.57
C LEU A 195 1.29 -1.78 -12.03
N SER A 196 1.13 -0.56 -12.58
CA SER A 196 -0.15 -0.08 -13.13
C SER A 196 -0.66 -0.90 -14.32
N ASN A 197 0.19 -1.71 -14.95
CA ASN A 197 -0.22 -2.62 -16.02
C ASN A 197 -0.81 -3.94 -15.49
N TYR A 198 -0.78 -4.17 -14.17
CA TYR A 198 -1.23 -5.40 -13.51
C TYR A 198 -2.38 -5.14 -12.52
N LEU A 199 -3.19 -4.10 -12.75
CA LEU A 199 -4.27 -3.71 -11.84
C LEU A 199 -5.43 -4.72 -11.75
N GLU A 200 -5.57 -5.59 -12.75
CA GLU A 200 -6.53 -6.69 -12.74
C GLU A 200 -6.16 -7.79 -11.72
N ASN A 201 -4.90 -7.82 -11.27
CA ASN A 201 -4.46 -8.75 -10.24
C ASN A 201 -4.88 -8.26 -8.84
N ASP A 202 -5.66 -9.08 -8.12
CA ASP A 202 -6.20 -8.75 -6.80
C ASP A 202 -5.12 -8.41 -5.76
N LYS A 203 -3.96 -9.06 -5.84
CA LYS A 203 -2.83 -8.81 -4.93
C LYS A 203 -2.26 -7.41 -5.14
N VAL A 204 -2.07 -7.02 -6.40
CA VAL A 204 -1.62 -5.67 -6.78
C VAL A 204 -2.62 -4.63 -6.28
N ARG A 205 -3.91 -4.86 -6.56
CA ARG A 205 -4.98 -3.94 -6.15
C ARG A 205 -5.05 -3.77 -4.64
N SER A 206 -4.93 -4.86 -3.87
CA SER A 206 -4.93 -4.84 -2.40
C SER A 206 -3.73 -4.07 -1.84
N ILE A 207 -2.53 -4.33 -2.34
CA ILE A 207 -1.31 -3.67 -1.88
C ILE A 207 -1.34 -2.17 -2.16
N LEU A 208 -1.73 -1.78 -3.37
CA LEU A 208 -1.86 -0.37 -3.74
C LEU A 208 -2.96 0.30 -2.92
N LYS A 209 -4.13 -0.33 -2.74
CA LYS A 209 -5.21 0.24 -1.93
C LYS A 209 -4.73 0.65 -0.53
N ASN A 210 -3.88 -0.17 0.10
CA ASN A 210 -3.41 0.04 1.46
C ASN A 210 -2.15 0.92 1.58
N ASN A 211 -1.27 0.95 0.58
CA ASN A 211 0.06 1.56 0.69
C ASN A 211 0.35 2.65 -0.36
N LEU A 212 -0.58 2.92 -1.28
CA LEU A 212 -0.35 3.86 -2.39
C LEU A 212 0.09 5.24 -1.89
N ASP A 213 -0.53 5.76 -0.83
CA ASP A 213 -0.16 7.08 -0.31
C ASP A 213 1.29 7.14 0.17
N THR A 214 1.75 6.12 0.90
CA THR A 214 3.15 6.01 1.34
C THR A 214 4.13 5.98 0.17
N TYR A 215 3.77 5.30 -0.92
CA TYR A 215 4.61 5.29 -2.12
C TYR A 215 4.62 6.65 -2.83
N LEU A 216 3.45 7.28 -2.97
CA LEU A 216 3.33 8.59 -3.62
C LEU A 216 4.00 9.71 -2.82
N GLU A 217 4.00 9.64 -1.49
CA GLU A 217 4.65 10.62 -0.62
C GLU A 217 6.15 10.72 -0.89
N LYS A 218 6.80 9.59 -1.18
CA LYS A 218 8.23 9.49 -1.46
C LYS A 218 8.62 9.93 -2.87
N ILE A 219 7.65 10.18 -3.74
CA ILE A 219 7.88 10.63 -5.10
C ILE A 219 7.91 12.16 -5.09
N LEU A 220 9.11 12.73 -5.00
CA LEU A 220 9.31 14.17 -4.86
C LEU A 220 9.42 14.93 -6.19
N PHE A 221 9.65 14.26 -7.32
CA PHE A 221 9.84 14.93 -8.61
C PHE A 221 9.55 13.95 -9.74
N VAL A 222 8.49 14.20 -10.49
CA VAL A 222 8.19 13.51 -11.74
C VAL A 222 7.60 14.52 -12.71
N ASP A 223 7.86 14.32 -14.00
CA ASP A 223 7.11 14.94 -15.08
C ASP A 223 5.60 14.95 -14.75
N CYS A 224 5.06 16.15 -14.65
CA CYS A 224 3.73 16.44 -14.12
C CYS A 224 2.62 15.68 -14.87
N ASP A 225 2.83 15.46 -16.17
CA ASP A 225 1.86 14.78 -17.02
C ASP A 225 1.88 13.27 -16.83
N GLU A 226 3.07 12.65 -16.76
CA GLU A 226 3.17 11.21 -16.49
C GLU A 226 2.65 10.84 -15.09
N TYR A 227 2.93 11.69 -14.10
CA TYR A 227 2.43 11.52 -12.74
C TYR A 227 0.90 11.58 -12.70
N SER A 228 0.31 12.60 -13.36
CA SER A 228 -1.13 12.74 -13.46
C SER A 228 -1.80 11.55 -14.16
N LEU A 229 -1.18 11.03 -15.23
CA LEU A 229 -1.66 9.83 -15.93
C LEU A 229 -1.63 8.59 -15.03
N LEU A 230 -0.57 8.42 -14.24
CA LEU A 230 -0.45 7.32 -13.29
C LEU A 230 -1.53 7.38 -12.20
N LEU A 231 -1.77 8.56 -11.61
CA LEU A 231 -2.82 8.75 -10.61
C LEU A 231 -4.21 8.43 -11.18
N LYS A 232 -4.48 8.83 -12.42
CA LYS A 232 -5.74 8.49 -13.11
C LYS A 232 -5.93 6.97 -13.25
N LYS A 233 -4.87 6.20 -13.54
CA LYS A 233 -4.94 4.74 -13.57
C LYS A 233 -5.24 4.12 -12.21
N PHE A 234 -4.68 4.68 -11.13
CA PHE A 234 -4.90 4.18 -9.77
C PHE A 234 -6.20 4.64 -9.12
N ARG A 235 -6.96 5.52 -9.78
CA ARG A 235 -8.22 6.06 -9.27
C ARG A 235 -9.24 4.99 -8.91
N ASP A 236 -9.33 3.92 -9.68
CA ASP A 236 -10.26 2.79 -9.44
C ASP A 236 -9.82 1.87 -8.28
N VAL A 237 -8.58 2.05 -7.79
CA VAL A 237 -8.01 1.32 -6.66
C VAL A 237 -8.18 2.12 -5.38
N ASN A 238 -7.79 3.39 -5.40
CA ASN A 238 -7.89 4.29 -4.26
C ASN A 238 -8.20 5.73 -4.74
N ARG A 239 -9.49 5.99 -4.98
CA ARG A 239 -9.98 7.30 -5.43
C ARG A 239 -9.60 8.43 -4.50
N VAL A 240 -9.72 8.23 -3.18
CA VAL A 240 -9.48 9.28 -2.19
C VAL A 240 -8.04 9.80 -2.26
N VAL A 241 -7.06 8.88 -2.29
CA VAL A 241 -5.64 9.25 -2.39
C VAL A 241 -5.35 9.89 -3.75
N CYS A 242 -5.81 9.26 -4.85
CA CYS A 242 -5.49 9.75 -6.19
C CYS A 242 -6.09 11.12 -6.48
N ASP A 243 -7.36 11.33 -6.15
CA ASP A 243 -8.04 12.60 -6.41
C ASP A 243 -7.42 13.73 -5.58
N ARG A 244 -7.04 13.47 -4.32
CA ARG A 244 -6.35 14.47 -3.48
C ARG A 244 -4.95 14.78 -3.99
N ARG A 245 -4.18 13.80 -4.46
CA ARG A 245 -2.85 14.03 -5.05
C ARG A 245 -2.94 14.79 -6.39
N LEU A 246 -3.98 14.54 -7.19
CA LEU A 246 -4.26 15.31 -8.40
C LEU A 246 -4.58 16.77 -8.06
N LEU A 247 -5.41 17.00 -7.04
CA LEU A 247 -5.72 18.35 -6.57
C LEU A 247 -4.50 19.06 -5.96
N GLU A 248 -3.64 18.34 -5.22
CA GLU A 248 -2.37 18.87 -4.71
C GLU A 248 -1.52 19.40 -5.87
N HIS A 249 -1.42 18.60 -6.93
CA HIS A 249 -0.70 18.96 -8.14
C HIS A 249 -1.33 20.15 -8.88
N GLU A 250 -2.65 20.17 -9.07
CA GLU A 250 -3.34 21.32 -9.69
C GLU A 250 -3.16 22.62 -8.89
N PHE A 251 -3.17 22.49 -7.58
CA PHE A 251 -3.07 23.62 -6.68
C PHE A 251 -1.65 24.19 -6.63
N PHE A 252 -0.65 23.38 -6.25
CA PHE A 252 0.70 23.86 -6.00
C PHE A 252 1.52 24.07 -7.27
N GLU A 253 1.34 23.25 -8.31
CA GLU A 253 2.13 23.34 -9.54
C GLU A 253 1.44 24.21 -10.60
N LYS A 254 0.10 24.13 -10.71
CA LYS A 254 -0.65 24.85 -11.75
C LYS A 254 -1.33 26.13 -11.24
N ASN A 255 -1.25 26.43 -9.94
CA ASN A 255 -1.93 27.56 -9.30
C ASN A 255 -3.43 27.62 -9.62
N LYS A 256 -4.08 26.46 -9.78
CA LYS A 256 -5.51 26.36 -10.05
C LYS A 256 -6.26 25.97 -8.79
N ILE A 257 -7.27 26.76 -8.46
CA ILE A 257 -8.20 26.46 -7.38
C ILE A 257 -9.38 25.70 -8.00
N THR A 258 -9.46 24.40 -7.69
CA THR A 258 -10.51 23.53 -8.18
C THR A 258 -11.50 23.25 -7.06
N ASP A 259 -12.79 23.41 -7.33
CA ASP A 259 -13.83 23.00 -6.38
C ASP A 259 -13.72 21.49 -6.12
N SER A 260 -13.74 21.13 -4.84
CA SER A 260 -13.47 19.77 -4.40
C SER A 260 -14.43 19.34 -3.31
N GLU A 261 -14.71 18.05 -3.23
CA GLU A 261 -15.43 17.45 -2.10
C GLU A 261 -14.54 17.33 -0.85
N PHE A 262 -13.22 17.26 -1.03
CA PHE A 262 -12.24 17.08 0.03
C PHE A 262 -12.03 18.36 0.83
N ILE A 263 -11.99 18.19 2.14
CA ILE A 263 -12.04 19.29 3.12
C ILE A 263 -10.78 20.15 3.12
N ASP A 264 -9.61 19.54 3.04
CA ASP A 264 -8.33 20.21 2.85
C ASP A 264 -8.36 21.15 1.64
N PHE A 265 -8.91 20.69 0.52
CA PHE A 265 -9.01 21.49 -0.70
C PHE A 265 -10.10 22.57 -0.66
N LYS A 266 -11.23 22.32 0.02
CA LYS A 266 -12.22 23.36 0.32
C LYS A 266 -11.63 24.46 1.19
N LEU A 267 -10.89 24.07 2.23
CA LEU A 267 -10.22 25.00 3.14
C LEU A 267 -9.17 25.81 2.40
N LEU A 268 -8.37 25.15 1.55
CA LEU A 268 -7.42 25.79 0.64
C LEU A 268 -8.07 26.83 -0.27
N SER A 269 -9.16 26.45 -0.94
CA SER A 269 -9.92 27.36 -1.80
C SER A 269 -10.39 28.59 -1.01
N ALA A 270 -10.97 28.41 0.18
CA ALA A 270 -11.42 29.50 1.04
C ALA A 270 -10.26 30.42 1.50
N ILE A 271 -9.12 29.85 1.89
CA ILE A 271 -7.92 30.59 2.27
C ILE A 271 -7.41 31.47 1.13
N PHE A 272 -7.48 30.96 -0.10
CA PHE A 272 -6.91 31.64 -1.26
C PHE A 272 -7.86 32.68 -1.85
N THR A 273 -9.17 32.42 -1.82
CA THR A 273 -10.22 33.37 -2.19
C THR A 273 -10.40 34.51 -1.20
N GLY A 274 -9.86 34.38 0.03
CA GLY A 274 -9.56 35.49 0.93
C GLY A 274 -10.63 35.82 1.98
N ASP A 275 -11.70 35.04 2.07
CA ASP A 275 -12.72 35.23 3.08
C ASP A 275 -12.47 34.31 4.28
N ILE A 276 -11.95 34.90 5.35
CA ILE A 276 -11.69 34.18 6.59
C ILE A 276 -12.99 33.59 7.17
N ASP A 277 -14.13 34.26 7.01
CA ASP A 277 -15.41 33.75 7.54
C ASP A 277 -15.86 32.48 6.82
N ILE A 278 -15.55 32.34 5.51
CA ILE A 278 -15.76 31.09 4.77
C ILE A 278 -14.86 29.99 5.33
N VAL A 279 -13.57 30.29 5.58
CA VAL A 279 -12.65 29.37 6.23
C VAL A 279 -13.25 28.91 7.56
N LEU A 280 -13.73 29.85 8.39
CA LEU A 280 -14.33 29.53 9.70
C LEU A 280 -15.61 28.70 9.57
N ASN A 281 -16.45 29.01 8.58
CA ASN A 281 -17.69 28.28 8.32
C ASN A 281 -17.42 26.83 7.90
N ILE A 282 -16.46 26.59 7.00
CA ILE A 282 -16.04 25.24 6.60
C ILE A 282 -15.57 24.47 7.83
N LEU A 283 -14.73 25.09 8.66
CA LEU A 283 -14.22 24.49 9.89
C LEU A 283 -15.33 24.20 10.91
N SER A 284 -16.31 25.10 11.05
CA SER A 284 -17.47 24.90 11.92
C SER A 284 -18.37 23.75 11.44
N GLY A 285 -18.47 23.54 10.13
CA GLY A 285 -19.21 22.41 9.53
C GLY A 285 -18.59 21.06 9.84
N LEU A 286 -17.26 20.98 9.92
CA LEU A 286 -16.52 19.74 10.26
C LEU A 286 -16.81 19.22 11.66
N LYS A 287 -17.02 20.15 12.59
CA LYS A 287 -17.34 19.87 13.98
C LYS A 287 -18.56 18.96 14.16
N LYS A 288 -19.52 19.03 13.24
CA LYS A 288 -20.76 18.22 13.29
C LYS A 288 -20.54 16.75 12.90
N TYR A 289 -19.42 16.40 12.28
CA TYR A 289 -19.18 15.06 11.70
C TYR A 289 -18.23 14.16 12.50
N LEU A 290 -17.50 14.66 13.51
CA LEU A 290 -16.30 14.00 14.07
C LEU A 290 -16.28 13.75 15.58
N ALA A 291 -17.44 13.73 16.26
CA ALA A 291 -17.55 13.53 17.71
C ALA A 291 -17.42 12.05 18.16
N VAL A 292 -16.33 11.35 17.80
CA VAL A 292 -15.98 10.04 18.41
C VAL A 292 -14.46 9.89 18.60
N LYS A 293 -14.02 9.99 19.87
CA LYS A 293 -12.74 9.55 20.49
C LYS A 293 -11.44 10.29 20.14
N SER A 294 -11.01 11.21 21.01
CA SER A 294 -9.87 11.04 21.94
C SER A 294 -9.18 12.35 22.33
N ASN A 295 -8.80 12.40 23.61
CA ASN A 295 -8.24 13.53 24.34
C ASN A 295 -6.74 13.73 24.06
N LEU A 296 -6.36 14.94 23.63
CA LEU A 296 -5.28 15.76 24.22
C LEU A 296 -5.00 17.03 23.38
N ASN A 297 -5.32 17.02 22.08
CA ASN A 297 -5.02 18.11 21.14
C ASN A 297 -6.00 19.32 21.19
N GLU A 298 -7.03 19.25 22.03
CA GLU A 298 -8.22 20.11 22.06
C GLU A 298 -7.99 21.56 22.53
N ARG A 299 -6.92 21.89 23.26
CA ARG A 299 -6.90 23.14 24.05
C ARG A 299 -6.62 24.45 23.31
N ILE A 300 -5.87 24.43 22.21
CA ILE A 300 -5.57 25.67 21.44
C ILE A 300 -6.60 25.89 20.33
N TYR A 301 -7.12 24.80 19.78
CA TYR A 301 -8.08 24.82 18.69
C TYR A 301 -9.46 25.35 19.14
N ASN A 302 -9.87 25.03 20.38
CA ASN A 302 -11.12 25.47 20.97
C ASN A 302 -11.18 26.96 21.37
N GLU A 303 -10.10 27.74 21.20
CA GLU A 303 -10.02 29.11 21.74
C GLU A 303 -9.92 30.23 20.73
N ILE A 304 -9.53 29.96 19.48
CA ILE A 304 -9.72 30.92 18.39
C ILE A 304 -11.20 30.94 17.97
N PHE A 305 -11.94 29.86 18.21
CA PHE A 305 -13.33 29.67 17.77
C PHE A 305 -14.23 29.19 18.92
N ARG A 306 -15.00 30.10 19.53
CA ARG A 306 -15.96 29.74 20.59
C ARG A 306 -17.23 29.08 20.03
N SER A 307 -17.39 27.78 20.28
CA SER A 307 -18.58 27.11 20.89
C SER A 307 -18.67 25.64 20.47
N SER A 308 -18.85 24.75 21.46
CA SER A 308 -19.15 23.29 21.43
C SER A 308 -18.00 22.29 21.27
N ASP A 309 -18.24 21.03 21.63
CA ASP A 309 -17.24 20.01 21.97
C ASP A 309 -16.78 19.12 20.80
N GLU A 310 -15.60 18.52 21.02
CA GLU A 310 -14.94 17.36 20.40
C GLU A 310 -14.64 17.40 18.88
N LEU A 311 -13.35 17.54 18.55
CA LEU A 311 -12.84 17.54 17.19
C LEU A 311 -11.70 16.51 17.06
N VAL A 312 -12.00 15.37 16.43
CA VAL A 312 -11.01 14.36 16.05
C VAL A 312 -10.86 14.40 14.53
N ILE A 313 -9.84 15.10 14.02
CA ILE A 313 -9.44 14.95 12.62
C ILE A 313 -8.64 13.65 12.55
N PHE A 314 -9.11 12.67 11.78
CA PHE A 314 -8.31 11.50 11.44
C PHE A 314 -6.95 11.99 10.93
N GLU A 315 -5.86 11.51 11.55
CA GLU A 315 -4.47 11.87 11.23
C GLU A 315 -4.07 11.36 9.85
N ASP A 316 -4.69 11.91 8.82
CA ASP A 316 -4.32 11.67 7.45
C ASP A 316 -3.03 12.44 7.15
N GLN A 317 -1.96 11.72 6.85
CA GLN A 317 -0.66 12.29 6.51
C GLN A 317 -0.76 13.23 5.30
N ILE A 318 -1.66 12.94 4.35
CA ILE A 318 -1.96 13.82 3.21
C ILE A 318 -2.53 15.14 3.71
N PHE A 319 -3.46 15.10 4.67
CA PHE A 319 -4.07 16.31 5.23
C PHE A 319 -3.02 17.17 5.95
N LYS A 320 -2.24 16.57 6.86
CA LYS A 320 -1.18 17.29 7.61
C LYS A 320 -0.14 17.90 6.67
N ARG A 321 0.30 17.15 5.65
CA ARG A 321 1.23 17.63 4.63
C ARG A 321 0.66 18.82 3.86
N ILE A 322 -0.54 18.66 3.29
CA ILE A 322 -1.17 19.72 2.50
C ILE A 322 -1.32 20.97 3.35
N ILE A 323 -1.96 20.88 4.52
CA ILE A 323 -2.15 22.03 5.41
C ILE A 323 -0.83 22.65 5.86
N GLY A 324 0.23 21.85 6.05
CA GLY A 324 1.57 22.34 6.35
C GLY A 324 2.17 23.19 5.24
N GLU A 325 2.07 22.73 3.99
CA GLU A 325 2.49 23.52 2.82
C GLU A 325 1.62 24.77 2.63
N CYS A 326 0.32 24.69 2.92
CA CYS A 326 -0.58 25.84 2.92
C CYS A 326 -0.16 26.89 3.95
N ALA A 327 0.24 26.45 5.14
CA ALA A 327 0.68 27.34 6.21
C ALA A 327 1.92 28.14 5.78
N LYS A 328 2.90 27.46 5.19
CA LYS A 328 4.10 28.10 4.63
C LYS A 328 3.76 29.07 3.51
N PHE A 329 2.89 28.67 2.58
CA PHE A 329 2.47 29.50 1.45
C PHE A 329 1.75 30.77 1.92
N THR A 330 0.75 30.64 2.78
CA THR A 330 -0.01 31.79 3.30
C THR A 330 0.87 32.72 4.10
N LEU A 331 1.83 32.19 4.86
CA LEU A 331 2.81 32.97 5.60
C LEU A 331 3.70 33.78 4.64
N SER A 332 4.21 33.18 3.56
CA SER A 332 5.05 33.88 2.57
C SER A 332 4.29 34.94 1.76
N HIS A 333 2.97 34.76 1.61
CA HIS A 333 2.07 35.71 0.95
C HIS A 333 1.42 36.71 1.92
N ARG A 334 1.96 36.86 3.15
CA ARG A 334 1.51 37.82 4.16
C ARG A 334 0.05 37.65 4.60
N LYS A 335 -0.55 36.48 4.36
CA LYS A 335 -1.90 36.11 4.82
C LYS A 335 -1.82 35.53 6.24
N TYR A 336 -1.36 36.33 7.20
CA TYR A 336 -0.96 35.87 8.53
C TYR A 336 -2.05 35.15 9.34
N LEU A 337 -3.30 35.64 9.32
CA LEU A 337 -4.41 34.97 10.00
C LEU A 337 -4.71 33.59 9.39
N HIS A 338 -4.59 33.46 8.07
CA HIS A 338 -4.76 32.17 7.41
C HIS A 338 -3.60 31.21 7.74
N ALA A 339 -2.37 31.73 7.77
CA ALA A 339 -1.20 30.96 8.18
C ALA A 339 -1.33 30.43 9.60
N LEU A 340 -1.81 31.27 10.52
CA LEU A 340 -2.11 30.88 11.89
C LEU A 340 -3.10 29.73 11.98
N VAL A 341 -4.22 29.83 11.23
CA VAL A 341 -5.20 28.75 11.15
C VAL A 341 -4.54 27.47 10.66
N CYS A 342 -3.75 27.51 9.58
CA CYS A 342 -3.09 26.32 9.05
C CYS A 342 -2.04 25.71 10.00
N PHE A 343 -1.13 26.51 10.58
CA PHE A 343 -0.11 26.00 11.50
C PHE A 343 -0.71 25.35 12.75
N SER A 344 -1.87 25.83 13.22
CA SER A 344 -2.56 25.26 14.39
C SER A 344 -2.96 23.78 14.26
N TYR A 345 -2.99 23.23 13.03
CA TYR A 345 -3.30 21.80 12.77
C TYR A 345 -2.07 20.91 12.62
N VAL A 346 -0.90 21.50 12.34
CA VAL A 346 0.26 20.76 11.83
C VAL A 346 1.35 20.64 12.88
N THR A 347 1.47 21.63 13.77
CA THR A 347 2.64 21.77 14.65
C THR A 347 2.30 21.46 16.10
N ASP A 348 3.26 20.84 16.80
CA ASP A 348 3.19 20.69 18.24
C ASP A 348 3.61 22.03 18.89
N LYS A 349 2.73 22.53 19.76
CA LYS A 349 2.46 23.98 19.87
C LYS A 349 3.50 24.81 20.62
N SER A 350 4.33 24.20 21.45
CA SER A 350 5.16 24.96 22.39
C SER A 350 6.49 25.45 21.82
N THR A 351 7.00 24.87 20.74
CA THR A 351 8.36 25.20 20.23
C THR A 351 8.39 25.64 18.77
N ASP A 352 7.24 25.69 18.09
CA ASP A 352 7.21 26.08 16.68
C ASP A 352 7.49 27.58 16.51
N VAL A 353 8.56 27.88 15.76
CA VAL A 353 9.04 29.24 15.51
C VAL A 353 8.03 30.06 14.70
N ASN A 354 7.26 29.44 13.80
CA ASN A 354 6.26 30.13 12.99
C ASN A 354 5.04 30.54 13.81
N LEU A 355 4.59 29.68 14.73
CA LEU A 355 3.51 30.05 15.66
C LEU A 355 3.94 31.18 16.59
N ASN A 356 5.17 31.14 17.12
CA ASN A 356 5.70 32.22 17.95
C ASN A 356 5.85 33.53 17.14
N LEU A 357 6.33 33.47 15.89
CA LEU A 357 6.34 34.62 14.98
C LEU A 357 4.94 35.22 14.80
N LEU A 358 3.94 34.37 14.55
CA LEU A 358 2.55 34.79 14.39
C LEU A 358 2.01 35.47 15.66
N CYS A 359 2.42 35.02 16.85
CA CYS A 359 2.09 35.69 18.11
C CYS A 359 2.69 37.10 18.19
N VAL A 360 3.93 37.28 17.72
CA VAL A 360 4.58 38.59 17.70
C VAL A 360 3.88 39.56 16.74
N ILE A 361 3.58 39.12 15.51
CA ILE A 361 3.04 40.01 14.47
C ILE A 361 1.52 40.22 14.56
N LEU A 362 0.75 39.22 15.00
CA LEU A 362 -0.72 39.29 15.11
C LEU A 362 -1.23 39.69 16.50
N ASN A 363 -0.34 39.93 17.46
CA ASN A 363 -0.61 40.26 18.86
C ASN A 363 -2.05 40.75 19.16
N ASP A 364 -2.40 41.98 18.76
CA ASP A 364 -3.69 42.59 19.07
C ASP A 364 -4.88 41.84 18.43
N LYS A 365 -4.69 41.27 17.24
CA LYS A 365 -5.70 40.52 16.49
C LYS A 365 -6.00 39.15 17.12
N ILE A 366 -5.08 38.61 17.93
CA ILE A 366 -5.20 37.28 18.54
C ILE A 366 -5.09 37.28 20.07
N LYS A 367 -5.14 38.46 20.70
CA LYS A 367 -4.89 38.63 22.14
C LYS A 367 -5.77 37.78 23.04
N ASP A 368 -6.98 37.46 22.59
CA ASP A 368 -7.97 36.70 23.35
C ASP A 368 -7.84 35.18 23.18
N THR A 369 -6.90 34.72 22.34
CA THR A 369 -6.70 33.30 22.01
C THR A 369 -5.79 32.59 23.03
N ASN A 370 -6.02 31.29 23.29
CA ASN A 370 -5.12 30.50 24.14
C ASN A 370 -3.70 30.46 23.64
N LEU A 371 -3.50 30.38 22.31
CA LEU A 371 -2.16 30.38 21.75
C LEU A 371 -1.39 31.60 22.26
N PHE A 372 -2.03 32.76 22.20
CA PHE A 372 -1.42 33.99 22.65
C PHE A 372 -1.29 34.05 24.17
N LYS A 373 -2.27 33.57 24.95
CA LYS A 373 -2.17 33.48 26.41
C LYS A 373 -1.03 32.55 26.85
N ASP A 374 -0.88 31.39 26.22
CA ASP A 374 0.21 30.43 26.46
C ASP A 374 1.57 31.02 26.07
N PHE A 375 1.62 31.76 24.95
CA PHE A 375 2.78 32.55 24.58
C PHE A 375 3.12 33.59 25.65
N LEU A 376 2.13 34.33 26.15
CA LEU A 376 2.32 35.34 27.21
C LEU A 376 2.74 34.71 28.55
N LEU A 377 2.22 33.54 28.91
CA LEU A 377 2.63 32.83 30.12
C LEU A 377 4.10 32.43 30.07
N ARG A 378 4.58 31.90 28.94
CA ARG A 378 6.01 31.61 28.72
C ARG A 378 6.85 32.89 28.64
N PHE A 379 6.33 33.92 27.99
CA PHE A 379 6.97 35.23 27.91
C PHE A 379 7.15 35.85 29.31
N ARG A 380 6.18 35.69 30.21
CA ARG A 380 6.27 36.22 31.59
C ARG A 380 7.52 35.71 32.30
N ASP A 381 7.81 34.42 32.18
CA ASP A 381 8.98 33.82 32.82
C ASP A 381 10.28 34.36 32.22
N PHE A 382 10.30 34.61 30.91
CA PHE A 382 11.40 35.31 30.23
C PHE A 382 11.53 36.78 30.66
N SER A 383 10.42 37.51 30.80
CA SER A 383 10.41 38.95 31.12
C SER A 383 10.99 39.27 32.50
N ASN A 384 11.03 38.28 33.39
CA ASN A 384 11.70 38.39 34.69
C ASN A 384 13.24 38.32 34.59
N ASN A 385 13.81 38.05 33.40
CA ASN A 385 15.25 38.03 33.19
C ASN A 385 15.79 39.48 33.08
N PRO A 386 16.66 39.93 34.01
CA PRO A 386 17.12 41.31 34.06
C PRO A 386 18.09 41.68 32.91
N LEU A 387 18.67 40.70 32.21
CA LEU A 387 19.72 40.94 31.23
C LEU A 387 19.21 40.93 29.78
N LEU A 388 18.08 40.28 29.50
CA LEU A 388 17.44 40.17 28.16
C LEU A 388 18.45 39.97 27.00
N MET A 389 19.47 39.15 27.25
CA MET A 389 20.60 38.95 26.34
C MET A 389 20.20 38.16 25.10
N PRO A 390 20.90 38.34 23.96
CA PRO A 390 20.75 37.48 22.80
C PRO A 390 20.94 36.01 23.14
N SER A 391 20.09 35.16 22.58
CA SER A 391 20.07 33.71 22.80
C SER A 391 20.28 32.93 21.50
N PHE A 392 20.80 31.72 21.63
CA PHE A 392 20.83 30.75 20.52
C PHE A 392 19.51 29.99 20.36
N TYR A 393 18.61 30.07 21.34
CA TYR A 393 17.33 29.39 21.31
C TYR A 393 16.29 30.24 20.57
N PRO A 394 15.70 29.75 19.45
CA PRO A 394 14.74 30.52 18.64
C PRO A 394 13.53 31.03 19.41
N GLU A 395 13.01 30.24 20.35
CA GLU A 395 11.88 30.63 21.20
C GLU A 395 12.21 31.84 22.08
N ILE A 396 13.39 31.84 22.71
CA ILE A 396 13.85 32.96 23.56
C ILE A 396 14.06 34.22 22.72
N GLU A 397 14.63 34.08 21.52
CA GLU A 397 14.79 35.20 20.60
C GLU A 397 13.43 35.76 20.13
N MET A 398 12.39 34.92 19.95
CA MET A 398 11.03 35.40 19.67
C MET A 398 10.42 36.16 20.86
N PHE A 399 10.66 35.74 22.10
CA PHE A 399 10.26 36.51 23.28
C PHE A 399 11.00 37.85 23.37
N ARG A 400 12.28 37.88 23.03
CA ARG A 400 13.07 39.11 22.96
C ARG A 400 12.56 40.04 21.86
N ALA A 401 12.19 39.51 20.69
CA ALA A 401 11.55 40.26 19.62
C ALA A 401 10.21 40.86 20.08
N PHE A 402 9.37 40.07 20.77
CA PHE A 402 8.13 40.56 21.36
C PHE A 402 8.34 41.70 22.35
N TYR A 403 9.32 41.56 23.26
CA TYR A 403 9.68 42.60 24.22
C TYR A 403 10.13 43.91 23.53
N LEU A 404 10.98 43.82 22.51
CA LEU A 404 11.47 44.97 21.76
C LEU A 404 10.34 45.67 20.99
N LEU A 405 9.43 44.90 20.40
CA LEU A 405 8.25 45.44 19.71
C LEU A 405 7.36 46.24 20.67
N HIS A 406 7.15 45.74 21.89
CA HIS A 406 6.39 46.44 22.94
C HIS A 406 7.09 47.69 23.50
N ASN A 407 8.39 47.82 23.27
CA ASN A 407 9.18 49.03 23.51
C ASN A 407 9.38 49.89 22.25
N PHE A 408 8.61 49.59 21.19
CA PHE A 408 8.58 50.32 19.92
C PHE A 408 9.87 50.24 19.09
N ASP A 409 10.75 49.28 19.38
CA ASP A 409 11.95 49.02 18.58
C ASP A 409 11.66 48.04 17.44
N VAL A 410 11.05 48.58 16.37
CA VAL A 410 10.69 47.82 15.17
C VAL A 410 11.93 47.29 14.44
N ASP A 411 13.03 48.04 14.47
CA ASP A 411 14.24 47.71 13.72
C ASP A 411 14.95 46.50 14.30
N GLU A 412 15.16 46.46 15.62
CA GLU A 412 15.76 45.30 16.28
C GLU A 412 14.82 44.09 16.29
N THR A 413 13.51 44.31 16.45
CA THR A 413 12.51 43.23 16.32
C THR A 413 12.61 42.57 14.94
N TYR A 414 12.63 43.37 13.88
CA TYR A 414 12.75 42.90 12.51
C TYR A 414 14.06 42.14 12.28
N LYS A 415 15.20 42.63 12.79
CA LYS A 415 16.50 41.94 12.67
C LYS A 415 16.48 40.56 13.32
N ILE A 416 15.90 40.43 14.51
CA ILE A 416 15.79 39.14 15.20
C ILE A 416 14.90 38.19 14.42
N ILE A 417 13.70 38.63 14.01
CA ILE A 417 12.77 37.79 13.25
C ILE A 417 13.39 37.35 11.93
N ARG A 418 14.02 38.26 11.17
CA ARG A 418 14.66 37.92 9.89
C ARG A 418 15.82 36.92 10.06
N LYS A 419 16.53 36.98 11.18
CA LYS A 419 17.59 36.01 11.50
C LYS A 419 17.03 34.61 11.77
N LEU A 420 15.87 34.51 12.43
CA LEU A 420 15.21 33.24 12.75
C LEU A 420 14.39 32.68 11.57
N CYS A 421 13.71 33.56 10.85
CA CYS A 421 12.81 33.28 9.75
C CYS A 421 13.30 34.03 8.51
N ASN A 422 14.38 33.54 7.89
CA ASN A 422 15.03 34.18 6.74
C ASN A 422 14.12 34.44 5.53
N PHE A 423 13.04 33.67 5.39
CA PHE A 423 12.04 33.82 4.34
C PHE A 423 11.03 34.95 4.60
N TRP A 424 10.95 35.45 5.84
CA TRP A 424 10.00 36.49 6.22
C TRP A 424 10.63 37.88 6.05
N ASP A 425 10.00 38.71 5.21
CA ASP A 425 10.45 40.08 4.93
C ASP A 425 9.23 41.02 4.85
N ASP A 426 8.69 41.35 6.02
CA ASP A 426 7.56 42.26 6.15
C ASP A 426 7.71 43.17 7.37
N LYS A 427 8.60 44.16 7.26
CA LYS A 427 8.79 45.15 8.32
C LYS A 427 7.54 46.01 8.58
N GLU A 428 6.68 46.16 7.58
CA GLU A 428 5.49 47.03 7.63
C GLU A 428 4.45 46.50 8.63
N VAL A 429 4.23 45.18 8.68
CA VAL A 429 3.29 44.60 9.67
C VAL A 429 3.75 44.85 11.11
N LEU A 430 5.05 44.86 11.39
CA LEU A 430 5.55 45.22 12.73
C LEU A 430 5.25 46.67 13.08
N ALA A 431 5.38 47.58 12.11
CA ALA A 431 5.03 48.98 12.30
C ALA A 431 3.52 49.17 12.54
N GLU A 432 2.67 48.43 11.81
CA GLU A 432 1.22 48.39 12.04
C GLU A 432 0.90 47.90 13.46
N THR A 433 1.49 46.78 13.86
CA THR A 433 1.27 46.19 15.19
C THR A 433 1.73 47.13 16.30
N CYS A 434 2.89 47.80 16.17
CA CYS A 434 3.33 48.84 17.09
C CYS A 434 2.32 50.00 17.21
N ARG A 435 1.76 50.48 16.08
CA ARG A 435 0.75 51.54 16.09
C ARG A 435 -0.52 51.09 16.80
N SER A 436 -0.95 49.86 16.57
CA SER A 436 -2.12 49.28 17.24
C SER A 436 -1.92 49.18 18.76
N ILE A 437 -0.73 48.75 19.21
CA ILE A 437 -0.35 48.73 20.63
C ILE A 437 -0.40 50.12 21.25
N LEU A 438 0.05 51.16 20.53
CA LEU A 438 -0.01 52.56 21.00
C LEU A 438 -1.44 53.06 21.16
N LEU A 439 -2.34 52.71 20.25
CA LEU A 439 -3.74 53.16 20.27
C LEU A 439 -4.58 52.48 21.35
N ASN A 440 -4.12 51.33 21.86
CA ASN A 440 -4.80 50.53 22.88
C ASN A 440 -4.26 50.77 24.32
N LYS A 441 -3.23 51.61 24.49
CA LYS A 441 -2.76 52.12 25.80
C LYS A 441 -3.43 53.46 26.11
#